data_AF-W6S376-F1
#
_entry.id   AF-W6S376-F1
#
_cell.length_a   1.000
_cell.length_b   1.000
_cell.length_c   1.000
_cell.angle_alpha   90.00
_cell.angle_beta   90.00
_cell.angle_gamma   90.00
#
_symmetry.space_group_name_H-M   'P 1'
#
loop_
_entity.id
_entity.type
_entity.pdbx_description
1 polymer ?
#
loop_
_entity_poly.entity_id
_entity_poly.type
_entity_poly.pdbx_seq_one_letter_code
_entity_poly.pdbx_strand_id
1 'polypeptide(L)'
;MLVEKEEYIIKGSNALKQSAIEVQRENEYEKLREQRVRSKQKAKKNLVRLRVSVLLSIFMVLVTGILLVSRYSIIYSLQDQYFDAKDELGVAERYNEKLKIDLLKVAEEKDVLNTAKESHNMVLPQKGTAIVLEGNEKTFAEPTKVDEKESIFDKIKGLF
;
A
#
# COMPACT_ATOMS: atom_id res chain seq x y z
N MET A 1 -44.30 90.65 -28.98
CA MET A 1 -43.60 89.41 -28.55
C MET A 1 -44.40 88.25 -29.10
N LEU A 2 -43.72 87.35 -29.78
CA LEU A 2 -44.28 86.39 -30.74
C LEU A 2 -45.12 85.32 -30.03
N VAL A 3 -46.35 85.11 -30.51
CA VAL A 3 -47.18 83.97 -30.13
C VAL A 3 -46.79 82.83 -31.05
N GLU A 4 -45.91 81.96 -30.57
CA GLU A 4 -45.51 80.74 -31.27
C GLU A 4 -46.67 79.74 -31.14
N LYS A 5 -47.44 79.60 -32.22
CA LYS A 5 -48.48 78.58 -32.37
C LYS A 5 -47.77 77.24 -32.52
N GLU A 6 -47.80 76.41 -31.48
CA GLU A 6 -47.43 75.01 -31.62
C GLU A 6 -48.43 74.32 -32.56
N GLU A 7 -47.97 74.01 -33.77
CA GLU A 7 -48.72 73.22 -34.74
C GLU A 7 -48.88 71.78 -34.21
N TYR A 8 -50.06 71.46 -33.68
CA TYR A 8 -50.46 70.09 -33.42
C TYR A 8 -50.65 69.34 -34.75
N ILE A 9 -49.57 68.76 -35.26
CA ILE A 9 -49.62 67.84 -36.39
C ILE A 9 -50.20 66.50 -35.89
N ILE A 10 -51.53 66.38 -35.92
CA ILE A 10 -52.20 65.09 -35.73
C ILE A 10 -52.14 64.33 -37.05
N LYS A 11 -51.01 63.65 -37.31
CA LYS A 11 -50.90 62.68 -38.41
C LYS A 11 -51.22 61.28 -37.89
N GLY A 12 -52.41 60.79 -38.24
CA GLY A 12 -52.81 59.38 -38.13
C GLY A 12 -53.92 59.09 -37.12
N SER A 13 -54.68 58.02 -37.38
CA SER A 13 -55.77 57.54 -36.53
C SER A 13 -55.22 57.02 -35.19
N ASN A 14 -55.66 57.62 -34.07
CA ASN A 14 -55.30 57.20 -32.71
C ASN A 14 -55.67 55.74 -32.39
N ALA A 15 -56.60 55.15 -33.15
CA ALA A 15 -56.99 53.75 -33.00
C ALA A 15 -55.84 52.75 -33.27
N LEU A 16 -54.90 53.09 -34.16
CA LEU A 16 -53.77 52.23 -34.51
C LEU A 16 -52.59 52.34 -33.52
N LYS A 17 -52.48 53.46 -32.79
CA LYS A 17 -51.48 53.59 -31.72
C LYS A 17 -51.81 52.69 -30.53
N GLN A 18 -53.09 52.52 -30.22
CA GLN A 18 -53.52 51.72 -29.09
C GLN A 18 -53.27 50.22 -29.32
N SER A 19 -53.55 49.71 -30.53
CA SER A 19 -53.23 48.33 -30.89
C SER A 19 -51.73 48.05 -30.95
N ALA A 20 -50.91 49.00 -31.42
CA ALA A 20 -49.45 48.87 -31.40
C ALA A 20 -48.88 48.80 -29.97
N ILE A 21 -49.44 49.58 -29.03
CA ILE A 21 -49.07 49.56 -27.61
C ILE A 21 -49.50 48.24 -26.95
N GLU A 22 -50.68 47.70 -27.29
CA GLU A 22 -51.14 46.40 -26.79
C GLU A 22 -50.26 45.25 -27.27
N VAL A 23 -49.89 45.21 -28.55
CA VAL A 23 -48.97 44.20 -29.11
C VAL A 23 -47.58 44.30 -28.45
N GLN A 24 -47.08 45.51 -28.18
CA GLN A 24 -45.82 45.68 -27.44
C GLN A 24 -45.92 45.16 -26.00
N ARG A 25 -47.00 45.46 -25.29
CA ARG A 25 -47.23 44.96 -23.92
C ARG A 25 -47.34 43.44 -23.88
N GLU A 26 -48.02 42.83 -24.83
CA GLU A 26 -48.17 41.37 -24.93
C GLU A 26 -46.81 40.70 -25.16
N ASN A 27 -46.00 41.23 -26.08
CA ASN A 27 -44.64 40.75 -26.33
C ASN A 27 -43.70 40.92 -25.11
N GLU A 28 -43.81 42.02 -24.36
CA GLU A 28 -43.06 42.18 -23.11
C GLU A 28 -43.50 41.19 -22.04
N TYR A 29 -44.81 40.93 -21.94
CA TYR A 29 -45.36 39.96 -20.99
C TYR A 29 -44.87 38.55 -21.27
N GLU A 30 -44.80 38.17 -22.55
CA GLU A 30 -44.29 36.87 -22.99
C GLU A 30 -42.80 36.71 -22.67
N LYS A 31 -41.99 37.75 -22.96
CA LYS A 31 -40.55 37.77 -22.61
C LYS A 31 -40.32 37.67 -21.10
N LEU A 32 -41.11 38.37 -20.30
CA LEU A 32 -41.06 38.27 -18.82
C LEU A 32 -41.46 36.88 -18.33
N ARG A 33 -42.44 36.25 -18.97
CA ARG A 33 -42.90 34.89 -18.63
C ARG A 33 -41.81 33.86 -18.95
N GLU A 34 -41.18 33.95 -20.12
CA GLU A 34 -40.03 33.11 -20.48
C GLU A 34 -38.85 33.30 -19.53
N GLN A 35 -38.51 34.55 -19.20
CA GLN A 35 -37.43 34.84 -18.24
C GLN A 35 -37.72 34.25 -16.86
N ARG A 36 -38.97 34.32 -16.36
CA ARG A 36 -39.35 33.66 -15.10
C ARG A 36 -39.20 32.16 -15.16
N VAL A 37 -39.60 31.51 -16.25
CA VAL A 37 -39.46 30.05 -16.42
C VAL A 37 -37.98 29.66 -16.46
N ARG A 38 -37.15 30.36 -17.23
CA ARG A 38 -35.70 30.14 -17.30
C ARG A 38 -35.03 30.37 -15.94
N SER A 39 -35.42 31.41 -15.20
CA SER A 39 -34.91 31.70 -13.86
C SER A 39 -35.26 30.59 -12.87
N LYS A 40 -36.51 30.11 -12.86
CA LYS A 40 -36.94 28.98 -12.03
C LYS A 40 -36.16 27.70 -12.36
N GLN A 41 -35.91 27.42 -13.64
CA GLN A 41 -35.11 26.26 -14.04
C GLN A 41 -33.64 26.40 -13.60
N LYS A 42 -33.04 27.58 -13.73
CA LYS A 42 -31.67 27.85 -13.23
C LYS A 42 -31.58 27.68 -11.72
N ALA A 43 -32.55 28.19 -10.96
CA ALA A 43 -32.62 28.03 -9.51
C ALA A 43 -32.68 26.54 -9.10
N LYS A 44 -33.52 25.74 -9.78
CA LYS A 44 -33.59 24.29 -9.55
C LYS A 44 -32.25 23.59 -9.84
N LYS A 45 -31.59 23.92 -10.96
CA LYS A 45 -30.28 23.35 -11.31
C LYS A 45 -29.20 23.71 -10.28
N ASN A 46 -29.20 24.94 -9.77
CA ASN A 46 -28.26 25.38 -8.75
C ASN A 46 -28.45 24.64 -7.43
N LEU A 47 -29.70 24.42 -7.00
CA LEU A 47 -30.01 23.62 -5.80
C LEU A 47 -29.51 22.18 -5.93
N VAL A 48 -29.70 21.55 -7.09
CA VAL A 48 -29.21 20.18 -7.34
C VAL A 48 -27.68 20.15 -7.34
N ARG A 49 -27.01 21.09 -7.99
CA ARG A 49 -25.54 21.19 -7.98
C ARG A 49 -24.99 21.31 -6.56
N LEU A 50 -25.63 22.12 -5.72
CA LEU A 50 -25.21 22.33 -4.34
C LEU A 50 -25.35 21.03 -3.52
N ARG A 51 -26.48 20.32 -3.67
CA ARG A 51 -26.69 19.00 -3.04
C ARG A 51 -25.66 17.96 -3.49
N VAL A 52 -25.40 17.88 -4.80
CA VAL A 52 -24.40 16.96 -5.35
C VAL A 52 -23.01 17.29 -4.85
N SER A 53 -22.64 18.58 -4.78
CA SER A 53 -21.34 19.00 -4.26
C SER A 53 -21.13 18.61 -2.80
N VAL A 54 -22.17 18.73 -1.97
CA VAL A 54 -22.13 18.29 -0.57
C VAL A 54 -21.95 16.76 -0.49
N LEU A 55 -22.72 16.00 -1.28
CA LEU A 55 -22.59 14.54 -1.37
C LEU A 55 -21.17 14.11 -1.78
N LEU A 56 -20.58 14.80 -2.76
CA LEU A 56 -19.23 14.54 -3.24
C LEU A 56 -18.16 14.85 -2.18
N SER A 57 -18.37 15.91 -1.39
CA SER A 57 -17.50 16.24 -0.27
C SER A 57 -17.55 15.17 0.83
N ILE A 58 -18.75 14.71 1.20
CA ILE A 58 -18.91 13.61 2.16
C ILE A 58 -18.23 12.33 1.64
N PHE A 59 -18.42 12.02 0.36
CA PHE A 59 -17.79 10.87 -0.28
C PHE A 59 -16.26 10.97 -0.25
N MET A 60 -15.68 12.13 -0.53
CA MET A 60 -14.24 12.36 -0.44
C MET A 60 -13.69 12.09 0.97
N VAL A 61 -14.40 12.55 2.01
CA VAL A 61 -14.00 12.27 3.41
C VAL A 61 -14.06 10.78 3.71
N LEU A 62 -15.11 10.09 3.25
CA LEU A 62 -15.27 8.65 3.46
C LEU A 62 -14.16 7.85 2.76
N VAL A 63 -13.84 8.16 1.51
CA VAL A 63 -12.74 7.52 0.78
C VAL A 63 -11.40 7.74 1.50
N THR A 64 -11.17 8.96 1.99
CA THR A 64 -9.95 9.27 2.76
C THR A 64 -9.89 8.43 4.05
N GLY A 65 -11.02 8.28 4.76
CA GLY A 65 -11.11 7.43 5.95
C GLY A 65 -10.79 5.97 5.66
N ILE A 66 -11.36 5.40 4.60
CA ILE A 66 -11.08 4.01 4.19
C ILE A 66 -9.60 3.84 3.80
N LEU A 67 -9.04 4.82 3.08
CA LEU A 67 -7.65 4.80 2.65
C LEU A 67 -6.68 4.85 3.85
N LEU A 68 -7.02 5.60 4.89
CA LEU A 68 -6.26 5.61 6.14
C LEU A 68 -6.31 4.23 6.80
N VAL A 69 -7.51 3.69 7.03
CA VAL A 69 -7.67 2.38 7.69
C VAL A 69 -6.94 1.28 6.94
N SER A 70 -7.02 1.25 5.60
CA SER A 70 -6.31 0.24 4.80
C SER A 70 -4.80 0.38 4.90
N ARG A 71 -4.26 1.60 4.87
CA ARG A 71 -2.83 1.85 5.08
C ARG A 71 -2.36 1.42 6.45
N TYR A 72 -3.11 1.75 7.50
CA TYR A 72 -2.77 1.32 8.86
C TYR A 72 -2.79 -0.21 8.98
N SER A 73 -3.80 -0.89 8.40
CA SER A 73 -3.86 -2.35 8.39
C SER A 73 -2.60 -2.99 7.79
N ILE A 74 -2.13 -2.48 6.64
CA ILE A 74 -0.90 -2.95 6.00
C ILE A 74 0.31 -2.71 6.92
N ILE A 75 0.43 -1.53 7.52
CA ILE A 75 1.55 -1.21 8.42
C ILE A 75 1.59 -2.17 9.60
N TYR A 76 0.44 -2.44 10.23
CA TYR A 76 0.35 -3.39 11.34
C TYR A 76 0.73 -4.81 10.91
N SER A 77 0.26 -5.27 9.75
CA SER A 77 0.65 -6.60 9.24
C SER A 77 2.15 -6.70 8.96
N LEU A 78 2.79 -5.61 8.53
CA LEU A 78 4.23 -5.57 8.30
C LEU A 78 5.00 -5.55 9.61
N GLN A 79 4.48 -4.83 10.60
CA GLN A 79 5.08 -4.76 11.93
C GLN A 79 5.02 -6.13 12.63
N ASP A 80 3.92 -6.86 12.45
CA ASP A 80 3.76 -8.21 12.99
C ASP A 80 4.77 -9.18 12.36
N GLN A 81 4.86 -9.20 11.02
CA GLN A 81 5.88 -9.97 10.30
C GLN A 81 7.30 -9.61 10.70
N TYR A 82 7.58 -8.33 10.98
CA TYR A 82 8.88 -7.90 11.46
C TYR A 82 9.19 -8.45 12.85
N PHE A 83 8.21 -8.47 13.76
CA PHE A 83 8.39 -9.03 15.09
C PHE A 83 8.57 -10.55 15.04
N ASP A 84 7.80 -11.27 14.23
CA ASP A 84 7.95 -12.71 14.04
C ASP A 84 9.34 -13.05 13.49
N ALA A 85 9.78 -12.35 12.44
CA ALA A 85 11.11 -12.55 11.87
C ALA A 85 12.23 -12.23 12.88
N LYS A 86 12.03 -11.22 13.72
CA LYS A 86 12.97 -10.87 14.78
C LYS A 86 13.03 -11.93 15.87
N ASP A 87 11.89 -12.51 16.25
CA ASP A 87 11.84 -13.59 17.23
C ASP A 87 12.51 -14.86 16.68
N GLU A 88 12.22 -15.21 15.42
CA GLU A 88 12.89 -16.32 14.73
C GLU A 88 14.41 -16.13 14.67
N LEU A 89 14.88 -14.93 14.35
CA LEU A 89 16.30 -14.59 14.38
C LEU A 89 16.89 -14.78 15.79
N GLY A 90 16.18 -14.32 16.83
CA GLY A 90 16.60 -14.50 18.22
C GLY A 90 16.66 -15.97 18.66
N VAL A 91 15.72 -16.80 18.19
CA VAL A 91 15.76 -18.25 18.41
C VAL A 91 16.96 -18.88 17.70
N ALA A 92 17.22 -18.50 16.44
CA ALA A 92 18.36 -19.00 15.67
C ALA A 92 19.70 -18.59 16.31
N GLU A 93 19.82 -17.36 16.80
CA GLU A 93 21.02 -16.89 17.53
C GLU A 93 21.25 -17.71 18.79
N ARG A 94 20.21 -17.94 19.61
CA ARG A 94 20.33 -18.79 20.81
C ARG A 94 20.70 -20.22 20.47
N TYR A 95 20.16 -20.77 19.38
CA TYR A 95 20.52 -22.11 18.92
C TYR A 95 21.99 -22.18 18.49
N ASN A 96 22.46 -21.19 17.75
CA ASN A 96 23.87 -21.07 17.35
C ASN A 96 24.79 -20.91 18.56
N GLU A 97 24.41 -20.07 19.54
CA GLU A 97 25.18 -19.89 20.77
C GLU A 97 25.26 -21.19 21.57
N LYS A 98 24.14 -21.90 21.71
CA LYS A 98 24.11 -23.22 22.35
C LYS A 98 25.01 -24.21 21.63
N LEU A 99 24.93 -24.30 20.30
CA LEU A 99 25.75 -25.21 19.51
C LEU A 99 27.24 -24.89 19.67
N LYS A 100 27.61 -23.61 19.71
CA LYS A 100 28.98 -23.17 19.98
C LYS A 100 29.46 -23.62 21.36
N ILE A 101 28.62 -23.48 22.39
CA ILE A 101 28.92 -23.96 23.74
C ILE A 101 29.10 -25.49 23.76
N ASP A 102 28.21 -26.23 23.10
CA ASP A 102 28.27 -27.69 23.07
C ASP A 102 29.50 -28.20 22.29
N LEU A 103 29.90 -27.53 21.20
CA LEU A 103 31.17 -27.80 20.51
C LEU A 103 32.38 -27.52 21.40
N LEU A 104 32.36 -26.42 22.17
CA LEU A 104 33.41 -26.11 23.15
C LEU A 104 33.52 -27.20 24.22
N LYS A 105 32.42 -27.74 24.73
CA LYS A 105 32.42 -28.86 25.68
C LYS A 105 33.00 -30.15 25.08
N VAL A 106 32.69 -30.45 23.83
CA VAL A 106 33.26 -31.62 23.12
C VAL A 106 34.74 -31.41 22.84
N ALA A 107 35.15 -30.19 22.48
CA ALA A 107 36.54 -29.83 22.23
C ALA A 107 37.39 -29.80 23.51
N GLU A 108 36.82 -29.40 24.64
CA GLU A 108 37.38 -29.67 25.96
C GLU A 108 37.21 -31.16 26.26
N GLU A 109 38.06 -32.00 25.67
CA GLU A 109 38.40 -33.43 25.86
C GLU A 109 37.70 -34.25 26.98
N LYS A 110 37.30 -33.63 28.10
CA LYS A 110 36.62 -34.19 29.27
C LYS A 110 35.40 -35.06 28.95
N ASP A 111 34.50 -34.69 28.06
CA ASP A 111 33.31 -35.54 27.79
C ASP A 111 33.70 -36.81 27.01
N VAL A 112 34.63 -36.70 26.06
CA VAL A 112 35.20 -37.85 25.34
C VAL A 112 35.97 -38.74 26.31
N LEU A 113 36.76 -38.13 27.19
CA LEU A 113 37.63 -38.80 28.15
C LEU A 113 36.81 -39.45 29.29
N ASN A 114 35.70 -38.85 29.70
CA ASN A 114 34.76 -39.42 30.66
C ASN A 114 33.97 -40.57 30.04
N THR A 115 33.45 -40.43 28.82
CA THR A 115 32.75 -41.52 28.12
C THR A 115 33.69 -42.70 27.87
N ALA A 116 34.94 -42.44 27.45
CA ALA A 116 35.95 -43.47 27.25
C ALA A 116 36.31 -44.20 28.56
N LYS A 117 36.44 -43.45 29.68
CA LYS A 117 36.70 -44.04 31.00
C LYS A 117 35.53 -44.83 31.55
N GLU A 118 34.31 -44.30 31.48
CA GLU A 118 33.13 -44.88 32.13
C GLU A 118 32.45 -45.97 31.29
N SER A 119 32.30 -45.76 29.98
CA SER A 119 31.60 -46.73 29.10
C SER A 119 32.55 -47.76 28.50
N HIS A 120 33.82 -47.42 28.31
CA HIS A 120 34.81 -48.29 27.66
C HIS A 120 35.97 -48.72 28.57
N ASN A 121 35.93 -48.37 29.88
CA ASN A 121 36.99 -48.67 30.85
C ASN A 121 38.40 -48.27 30.36
N MET A 122 38.51 -47.24 29.53
CA MET A 122 39.78 -46.81 28.96
C MET A 122 40.58 -46.06 30.02
N VAL A 123 41.85 -46.42 30.19
CA VAL A 123 42.77 -45.78 31.13
C VAL A 123 43.73 -44.90 30.33
N LEU A 124 44.00 -43.68 30.82
CA LEU A 124 45.01 -42.82 30.18
C LEU A 124 46.37 -43.53 30.20
N PRO A 125 47.06 -43.65 29.06
CA PRO A 125 48.37 -44.28 29.01
C PRO A 125 49.37 -43.47 29.84
N GLN A 126 50.16 -44.14 30.67
CA GLN A 126 51.26 -43.51 31.38
C GLN A 126 52.37 -43.18 30.37
N LYS A 127 53.12 -42.09 30.62
CA LYS A 127 54.15 -41.58 29.69
C LYS A 127 55.20 -42.61 29.24
N GLY A 128 55.36 -43.73 29.97
CA GLY A 128 56.27 -44.83 29.64
C GLY A 128 55.66 -45.99 28.83
N THR A 129 54.33 -46.01 28.61
CA THR A 129 53.63 -47.12 27.91
C THR A 129 52.94 -46.67 26.62
N ALA A 130 53.14 -45.42 26.19
CA ALA A 130 52.57 -44.90 24.96
C ALA A 130 53.35 -45.44 23.75
N ILE A 131 52.69 -46.28 22.94
CA ILE A 131 53.22 -46.71 21.65
C ILE A 131 52.70 -45.73 20.60
N VAL A 132 53.59 -44.95 20.00
CA VAL A 132 53.25 -44.08 18.86
C VAL A 132 53.20 -44.96 17.61
N LEU A 133 51.99 -45.26 17.14
CA LEU A 133 51.80 -45.89 15.84
C LEU A 133 51.84 -44.80 14.77
N GLU A 134 52.84 -44.83 13.90
CA GLU A 134 52.86 -44.01 12.68
C GLU A 134 51.72 -44.48 11.76
N GLY A 135 50.57 -43.80 11.85
CA GLY A 135 49.43 -44.05 10.99
C GLY A 135 49.76 -43.62 9.56
N ASN A 136 49.89 -44.57 8.66
CA ASN A 136 49.96 -44.31 7.23
C ASN A 136 48.62 -43.67 6.80
N GLU A 137 48.63 -42.42 6.33
CA GLU A 137 47.45 -41.56 6.04
C GLU A 137 46.49 -42.09 4.95
N LYS A 138 46.62 -43.34 4.51
CA LYS A 138 45.88 -43.89 3.36
C LYS A 138 44.50 -44.48 3.69
N THR A 139 44.00 -44.30 4.91
CA THR A 139 42.72 -44.93 5.34
C THR A 139 41.57 -43.94 5.52
N PHE A 140 41.77 -42.65 5.27
CA PHE A 140 40.63 -41.75 5.11
C PHE A 140 40.14 -41.87 3.67
N ALA A 141 39.10 -42.67 3.48
CA ALA A 141 38.37 -42.69 2.20
C ALA A 141 37.95 -41.25 1.89
N GLU A 142 38.42 -40.73 0.76
CA GLU A 142 37.99 -39.44 0.24
C GLU A 142 36.44 -39.42 0.21
N PRO A 143 35.79 -38.34 0.69
CA PRO A 143 34.35 -38.22 0.53
C PRO A 143 34.04 -38.30 -0.95
N THR A 144 33.24 -39.31 -1.32
CA THR A 144 32.76 -39.52 -2.69
C THR A 144 32.18 -38.20 -3.17
N LYS A 145 32.70 -37.68 -4.29
CA LYS A 145 32.14 -36.50 -4.95
C LYS A 145 30.65 -36.74 -5.15
N VAL A 146 29.83 -36.00 -4.43
CA VAL A 146 28.39 -35.98 -4.65
C VAL A 146 28.22 -35.29 -5.99
N ASP A 147 27.74 -36.04 -6.99
CA ASP A 147 27.38 -35.49 -8.29
C ASP A 147 26.45 -34.29 -8.09
N GLU A 148 26.91 -33.15 -8.58
CA GLU A 148 26.21 -31.88 -8.61
C GLU A 148 24.90 -32.09 -9.40
N LYS A 149 23.78 -32.28 -8.70
CA LYS A 149 22.48 -32.22 -9.35
C LYS A 149 22.24 -30.76 -9.70
N GLU A 150 22.33 -30.45 -10.99
CA GLU A 150 21.96 -29.15 -11.55
C GLU A 150 20.64 -28.69 -10.94
N SER A 151 20.71 -27.60 -10.18
CA SER A 151 19.56 -27.02 -9.53
C SER A 151 18.70 -26.34 -10.59
N ILE A 152 17.39 -26.43 -10.45
CA ILE A 152 16.38 -25.89 -11.39
C ILE A 152 16.62 -24.39 -11.70
N PHE A 153 17.30 -23.69 -10.79
CA PHE A 153 17.76 -22.31 -10.95
C PHE A 153 18.75 -22.10 -12.11
N ASP A 154 19.65 -23.04 -12.38
CA ASP A 154 20.64 -22.90 -13.46
C ASP A 154 19.98 -23.02 -14.85
N LYS A 155 18.87 -23.79 -14.95
CA LYS A 155 18.04 -23.85 -16.15
C LYS A 155 17.27 -22.56 -16.44
N ILE A 156 16.89 -21.80 -15.40
CA ILE A 156 16.11 -20.56 -15.57
C ILE A 156 17.02 -19.40 -15.98
N LYS A 157 18.28 -19.39 -15.52
CA LYS A 157 19.26 -18.36 -15.83
C LYS A 157 19.72 -18.36 -17.30
N GLY A 158 19.55 -19.47 -18.01
CA GLY A 158 19.85 -19.57 -19.44
C GLY A 158 18.73 -19.11 -20.38
N LEU A 159 17.56 -18.73 -19.85
CA LEU A 159 16.41 -18.28 -20.64
C LEU A 159 16.15 -16.76 -20.60
N PHE A 160 16.97 -16.02 -19.85
CA PHE A 160 16.93 -14.55 -19.74
C PHE A 160 18.26 -13.93 -20.14
#